data_AF-A0A235IVG8-F1
#
_entry.id   AF-A0A235IVG8-F1
#
_cell.length_a   1.000
_cell.length_b   1.000
_cell.length_c   1.000
_cell.angle_alpha   90.00
_cell.angle_beta   90.00
_cell.angle_gamma   90.00
#
_symmetry.space_group_name_H-M   'P 1'
#
loop_
_entity.id
_entity.type
_entity.pdbx_description
1 polymer ?
#
loop_
_entity_poly.entity_id
_entity_poly.type
_entity_poly.pdbx_seq_one_letter_code
_entity_poly.pdbx_strand_id
1 'polypeptide(L)'
;MSEPITLTALFGACKATADISIKLAKALKLTESIESRLDCLIQVEFNAARKTLLEACNSSSSDEQKSVLINDARKSFTKATDLEKGERLFYAYLGLAICHYLLDDINNVKTAGMTCQ
;
A
#
# COMPACT_ATOMS: atom_id res chain seq x y z
N MET A 1 -48.57 33.17 -16.99
CA MET A 1 -48.73 33.08 -15.52
C MET A 1 -47.83 31.95 -15.06
N SER A 2 -46.77 32.26 -14.32
CA SER A 2 -45.79 31.26 -13.87
C SER A 2 -46.25 30.73 -12.51
N GLU A 3 -46.52 29.42 -12.42
CA GLU A 3 -46.92 28.79 -11.16
C GLU A 3 -45.77 28.83 -10.14
N PRO A 4 -46.03 29.15 -8.86
CA PRO A 4 -44.99 29.17 -7.85
C PRO A 4 -44.47 27.76 -7.59
N ILE A 5 -43.19 27.52 -7.88
CA ILE A 5 -42.52 26.27 -7.55
C ILE A 5 -42.56 26.10 -6.03
N THR A 6 -43.19 25.02 -5.56
CA THR A 6 -43.30 24.72 -4.14
C THR A 6 -41.92 24.45 -3.53
N LEU A 7 -41.69 24.95 -2.31
CA LEU A 7 -40.41 24.82 -1.60
C LEU A 7 -39.93 23.35 -1.52
N THR A 8 -40.88 22.42 -1.37
CA THR A 8 -40.66 20.96 -1.37
C THR A 8 -40.11 20.44 -2.71
N ALA A 9 -40.59 20.96 -3.84
CA ALA A 9 -40.06 20.60 -5.16
C ALA A 9 -38.63 21.11 -5.35
N LEU A 10 -38.33 22.31 -4.84
CA LEU A 10 -36.99 22.88 -4.85
C LEU A 10 -36.00 22.04 -4.02
N PHE A 11 -36.37 21.70 -2.78
CA PHE A 11 -35.54 20.84 -1.91
C PHE A 11 -35.33 19.44 -2.49
N GLY A 12 -36.39 18.84 -3.08
CA GLY A 12 -36.31 17.55 -3.76
C GLY A 12 -35.35 17.58 -4.95
N ALA A 13 -35.42 18.63 -5.77
CA ALA A 13 -34.50 18.83 -6.90
C ALA A 13 -33.06 19.00 -6.42
N CYS A 14 -32.80 19.86 -5.42
CA CYS A 14 -31.45 20.05 -4.87
C CYS A 14 -30.83 18.75 -4.34
N LYS A 15 -31.63 17.93 -3.66
CA LYS A 15 -31.17 16.63 -3.14
C LYS A 15 -30.82 15.66 -4.28
N ALA A 16 -31.66 15.59 -5.31
CA ALA A 16 -31.40 14.75 -6.48
C ALA A 16 -30.11 15.17 -7.20
N THR A 17 -29.87 16.47 -7.38
CA THR A 17 -28.65 16.98 -8.02
C THR A 17 -27.40 16.70 -7.18
N ALA A 18 -27.50 16.81 -5.85
CA ALA A 18 -26.39 16.48 -4.95
C ALA A 18 -26.06 14.98 -5.00
N ASP A 19 -27.07 14.11 -4.98
CA ASP A 19 -26.87 12.65 -5.04
C ASP A 19 -26.25 12.22 -6.38
N ILE A 20 -26.67 12.83 -7.49
CA ILE A 20 -26.06 12.60 -8.81
C ILE A 20 -24.59 13.05 -8.80
N SER A 21 -24.30 14.23 -8.24
CA SER A 21 -22.94 14.76 -8.15
C SER A 21 -22.02 13.85 -7.33
N ILE A 22 -22.50 13.31 -6.20
CA ILE A 22 -21.76 12.36 -5.36
C ILE A 22 -21.51 11.05 -6.10
N LYS A 23 -22.53 10.51 -6.80
CA LYS A 23 -22.38 9.29 -7.60
C LYS A 23 -21.41 9.48 -8.76
N LEU A 24 -21.45 10.64 -9.42
CA LEU A 24 -20.51 10.98 -10.50
C LEU A 24 -19.09 11.10 -9.96
N ALA A 25 -18.89 11.77 -8.82
CA ALA A 25 -17.59 11.88 -8.17
C ALA A 25 -17.02 10.52 -7.75
N LYS A 26 -17.86 9.60 -7.24
CA LYS A 26 -17.47 8.22 -6.94
C LYS A 26 -17.13 7.43 -8.21
N ALA A 27 -17.94 7.56 -9.26
CA ALA A 27 -17.72 6.87 -10.54
C ALA A 27 -16.43 7.31 -11.24
N LEU A 28 -16.11 8.61 -11.13
CA LEU A 28 -14.88 9.19 -11.66
C LEU A 28 -13.67 9.03 -10.72
N LYS A 29 -13.83 8.32 -9.59
CA LYS A 29 -12.83 8.18 -8.52
C LYS A 29 -12.25 9.52 -8.02
N LEU A 30 -12.99 10.62 -8.22
CA LEU A 30 -12.64 11.95 -7.70
C LEU A 30 -12.74 11.98 -6.17
N THR A 31 -13.63 11.15 -5.61
CA THR A 31 -13.72 10.87 -4.19
C THR A 31 -13.21 9.45 -3.92
N GLU A 32 -11.90 9.25 -4.07
CA GLU A 32 -11.24 8.09 -3.46
C GLU A 32 -11.64 8.04 -1.97
N SER A 33 -12.18 6.90 -1.54
CA SER A 33 -12.45 6.68 -0.12
C SER A 33 -11.15 6.84 0.65
N ILE A 34 -11.21 7.42 1.85
CA ILE A 34 -10.07 7.48 2.78
C ILE A 34 -9.47 6.07 2.94
N GLU A 35 -10.30 5.04 2.95
CA GLU A 35 -9.88 3.64 3.01
C GLU A 35 -9.00 3.24 1.82
N SER A 36 -9.34 3.64 0.60
CA SER A 36 -8.54 3.32 -0.60
C SER A 36 -7.19 4.03 -0.61
N ARG A 37 -7.09 5.23 -0.02
CA ARG A 37 -5.81 5.92 0.17
C ARG A 37 -4.99 5.31 1.29
N LEU A 38 -5.66 4.87 2.36
CA LEU A 38 -5.04 4.17 3.47
C LEU A 38 -4.46 2.82 3.00
N ASP A 39 -5.19 2.07 2.18
CA ASP A 39 -4.69 0.83 1.57
C ASP A 39 -3.49 1.06 0.66
N CYS A 40 -3.48 2.17 -0.10
CA CYS A 40 -2.33 2.57 -0.91
C CYS A 40 -1.12 2.85 -0.01
N LEU A 41 -1.31 3.63 1.06
CA LEU A 41 -0.28 3.95 2.06
C LEU A 41 0.27 2.70 2.76
N ILE A 42 -0.60 1.77 3.14
CA ILE A 42 -0.24 0.46 3.73
C ILE A 42 0.72 -0.30 2.81
N GLN A 43 0.46 -0.26 1.50
CA GLN A 43 1.24 -0.98 0.49
C GLN A 43 2.55 -0.30 0.07
N VAL A 44 2.78 0.96 0.47
CA VAL A 44 3.97 1.71 0.04
C VAL A 44 5.24 1.00 0.49
N GLU A 45 5.29 0.59 1.75
CA GLU A 45 6.51 -0.02 2.32
C GLU A 45 6.81 -1.37 1.67
N PHE A 46 5.78 -2.20 1.42
CA PHE A 46 5.96 -3.47 0.72
C PHE A 46 6.48 -3.27 -0.71
N ASN A 47 5.86 -2.35 -1.46
CA ASN A 47 6.24 -2.06 -2.84
C ASN A 47 7.65 -1.46 -2.93
N ALA A 48 7.99 -0.55 -2.01
CA ALA A 48 9.33 0.02 -1.91
C ALA A 48 10.36 -1.07 -1.61
N ALA A 49 10.10 -1.92 -0.59
CA ALA A 49 10.99 -3.02 -0.22
C ALA A 49 11.28 -3.96 -1.40
N ARG A 50 10.23 -4.38 -2.12
CA ARG A 50 10.35 -5.25 -3.29
C ARG A 50 11.18 -4.59 -4.40
N LYS A 51 10.95 -3.31 -4.67
CA LYS A 51 11.67 -2.57 -5.71
C LYS A 51 13.15 -2.44 -5.36
N THR A 52 13.47 -2.02 -4.13
CA THR A 52 14.85 -1.86 -3.67
C THR A 52 15.59 -3.20 -3.61
N LEU A 53 14.93 -4.28 -3.21
CA LEU A 53 15.53 -5.62 -3.24
C LEU A 53 15.85 -6.05 -4.68
N LEU A 54 14.94 -5.80 -5.63
CA LEU A 54 15.17 -6.11 -7.04
C LEU A 54 16.32 -5.27 -7.61
N GLU A 55 16.42 -4.00 -7.24
CA GLU A 55 17.55 -3.13 -7.58
C GLU A 55 18.87 -3.68 -7.02
N ALA A 56 18.88 -4.15 -5.77
CA ALA A 56 20.06 -4.77 -5.16
C ALA A 56 20.51 -6.03 -5.93
N CYS A 57 19.56 -6.90 -6.30
CA CYS A 57 19.84 -8.13 -7.03
C CYS A 57 20.35 -7.88 -8.46
N ASN A 58 19.84 -6.84 -9.11
CA ASN A 58 20.20 -6.51 -10.50
C ASN A 58 21.41 -5.57 -10.61
N SER A 59 21.87 -5.02 -9.49
CA SER A 59 22.96 -4.05 -9.48
C SER A 59 24.31 -4.72 -9.79
N SER A 60 25.09 -4.07 -10.67
CA SER A 60 26.51 -4.39 -10.89
C SER A 60 27.44 -3.63 -9.94
N SER A 61 26.89 -2.93 -8.94
CA SER A 61 27.65 -2.17 -7.94
C SER A 61 28.52 -3.06 -7.04
N SER A 62 29.42 -2.42 -6.29
CA SER A 62 30.23 -3.07 -5.26
C SER A 62 29.36 -3.74 -4.19
N ASP A 63 29.92 -4.73 -3.51
CA ASP A 63 29.22 -5.49 -2.48
C ASP A 63 28.74 -4.60 -1.32
N GLU A 64 29.46 -3.52 -1.00
CA GLU A 64 29.03 -2.55 -0.01
C GLU A 64 27.75 -1.82 -0.44
N GLN A 65 27.66 -1.36 -1.69
CA GLN A 65 26.45 -0.71 -2.19
C GLN A 65 25.26 -1.67 -2.25
N LYS A 66 25.49 -2.92 -2.64
CA LYS A 66 24.46 -3.97 -2.57
C LYS A 66 23.98 -4.18 -1.15
N SER A 67 24.90 -4.27 -0.19
CA SER A 67 24.56 -4.44 1.23
C SER A 67 23.70 -3.28 1.77
N VAL A 68 23.94 -2.04 1.30
CA VAL A 68 23.13 -0.86 1.65
C VAL A 68 21.70 -1.03 1.12
N LEU A 69 21.55 -1.37 -0.16
CA LEU A 69 20.24 -1.58 -0.77
C LEU A 69 19.47 -2.74 -0.10
N ILE A 70 20.15 -3.85 0.21
CA ILE A 70 19.53 -4.97 0.93
C ILE A 70 19.11 -4.54 2.33
N ASN A 71 19.91 -3.72 3.02
CA ASN A 71 19.55 -3.19 4.33
C ASN A 71 18.35 -2.25 4.28
N ASP A 72 18.22 -1.43 3.24
CA ASP A 72 17.07 -0.55 3.07
C ASP A 72 15.80 -1.34 2.71
N ALA A 73 15.92 -2.35 1.83
CA ALA A 73 14.83 -3.29 1.57
C ALA A 73 14.39 -4.03 2.84
N ARG A 74 15.35 -4.46 3.68
CA ARG A 74 15.09 -5.10 4.97
C ARG A 74 14.24 -4.21 5.87
N LYS A 75 14.62 -2.94 6.05
CA LYS A 75 13.88 -1.97 6.88
C LYS A 75 12.45 -1.78 6.37
N SER A 76 12.27 -1.65 5.05
CA SER A 76 10.94 -1.50 4.46
C SER A 76 10.09 -2.78 4.57
N PHE A 77 10.68 -3.97 4.44
CA PHE A 77 9.96 -5.22 4.71
C PHE A 77 9.56 -5.36 6.18
N THR A 78 10.40 -4.95 7.13
CA THR A 78 10.04 -4.92 8.56
C THR A 78 8.84 -4.02 8.83
N LYS A 79 8.77 -2.84 8.20
CA LYS A 79 7.58 -1.99 8.34
C LYS A 79 6.37 -2.61 7.65
N ALA A 80 6.56 -3.25 6.50
CA ALA A 80 5.49 -3.92 5.78
C ALA A 80 4.87 -5.06 6.60
N THR A 81 5.64 -5.77 7.43
CA THR A 81 5.09 -6.82 8.30
C THR A 81 4.14 -6.28 9.37
N ASP A 82 4.24 -5.00 9.74
CA ASP A 82 3.34 -4.36 10.70
C ASP A 82 2.03 -3.85 10.06
N LEU A 83 2.02 -3.69 8.72
CA LEU A 83 0.94 -3.03 7.98
C LEU A 83 0.12 -4.00 7.11
N GLU A 84 0.79 -4.99 6.52
CA GLU A 84 0.18 -5.92 5.56
C GLU A 84 -0.62 -7.03 6.24
N LYS A 85 -1.54 -7.64 5.48
CA LYS A 85 -2.39 -8.75 5.94
C LYS A 85 -2.49 -9.85 4.88
N GLY A 86 -2.82 -11.07 5.29
CA GLY A 86 -3.03 -12.21 4.39
C GLY A 86 -1.79 -12.54 3.57
N GLU A 87 -1.96 -12.75 2.26
CA GLU A 87 -0.87 -13.15 1.36
C GLU A 87 0.28 -12.14 1.31
N ARG A 88 -0.01 -10.84 1.41
CA ARG A 88 1.04 -9.83 1.36
C ARG A 88 1.90 -9.82 2.61
N LEU A 89 1.31 -10.13 3.76
CA LEU A 89 2.07 -10.32 4.99
C LEU A 89 3.03 -11.49 4.86
N PHE A 90 2.56 -12.61 4.29
CA PHE A 90 3.43 -13.75 3.96
C PHE A 90 4.58 -13.34 3.04
N TYR A 91 4.30 -12.58 1.97
CA TYR A 91 5.35 -12.09 1.09
C TYR A 91 6.30 -11.09 1.76
N ALA A 92 5.82 -10.30 2.73
CA ALA A 92 6.66 -9.37 3.48
C ALA A 92 7.67 -10.13 4.36
N TYR A 93 7.23 -11.16 5.07
CA TYR A 93 8.12 -12.05 5.83
C TYR A 93 9.08 -12.84 4.94
N LEU A 94 8.62 -13.31 3.78
CA LEU A 94 9.48 -13.97 2.80
C LEU A 94 10.58 -13.02 2.29
N GLY A 95 10.21 -11.79 1.92
CA GLY A 95 11.15 -10.75 1.52
C GLY A 95 12.15 -10.41 2.62
N LEU A 96 11.70 -10.35 3.87
CA LEU A 96 12.55 -10.13 5.04
C LEU A 96 13.56 -11.28 5.24
N ALA A 97 13.11 -12.53 5.12
CA ALA A 97 13.97 -13.70 5.21
C ALA A 97 15.03 -13.71 4.10
N ILE A 98 14.67 -13.35 2.87
CA ILE A 98 15.61 -13.19 1.75
C ILE A 98 16.66 -12.11 2.08
N CYS A 99 16.24 -10.97 2.63
CA CYS A 99 17.18 -9.91 3.02
C CYS A 99 18.16 -10.37 4.09
N HIS A 100 17.69 -11.08 5.13
CA HIS A 100 18.58 -11.63 6.16
C HIS A 100 19.53 -12.68 5.60
N TYR A 101 19.07 -13.51 4.67
CA TYR A 101 19.93 -14.51 4.01
C TYR A 101 21.03 -13.84 3.19
N LEU A 102 20.71 -12.81 2.42
CA LEU A 102 21.67 -12.06 1.61
C LEU A 102 22.68 -11.25 2.46
N LEU A 103 22.35 -10.97 3.73
CA LEU A 103 23.24 -10.31 4.70
C LEU A 103 23.98 -11.31 5.60
N ASP A 104 23.90 -12.62 5.30
CA ASP A 104 24.49 -13.72 6.10
C ASP A 104 24.01 -13.77 7.56
N ASP A 105 22.81 -13.23 7.83
CA ASP A 105 22.20 -13.14 9.16
C ASP A 105 21.22 -14.31 9.39
N ILE A 106 21.78 -15.52 9.43
CA ILE A 106 21.03 -16.78 9.43
C ILE A 106 20.10 -16.95 10.65
N ASN A 107 20.45 -16.34 11.79
CA ASN A 107 19.59 -16.38 12.97
C ASN A 107 18.25 -15.69 12.70
N ASN A 108 18.29 -14.53 12.04
CA ASN A 108 17.08 -13.77 11.73
C ASN A 108 16.32 -14.32 10.51
N VAL A 109 16.97 -15.08 9.62
CA VAL A 109 16.28 -15.85 8.57
C VAL A 109 15.27 -16.82 9.17
N LYS A 110 15.68 -17.57 10.20
CA LYS A 110 14.81 -18.56 10.86
C LYS A 110 13.65 -17.89 11.57
N THR A 111 13.91 -16.79 12.26
CA THR A 111 12.88 -16.01 12.95
C THR A 111 11.82 -15.51 11.97
N ALA A 112 12.24 -14.89 10.86
CA ALA A 112 11.32 -14.39 9.83
C ALA A 112 10.49 -15.51 9.17
N GLY A 113 11.09 -16.69 8.97
CA GLY A 113 10.40 -17.87 8.43
C GLY A 113 9.40 -18.52 9.38
N MET A 114 9.62 -18.44 10.70
CA MET A 114 8.72 -19.00 11.72
C MET A 114 7.50 -18.11 11.98
N THR A 115 7.62 -16.79 11.81
CA THR A 115 6.51 -15.83 11.97
C THR A 115 5.43 -15.92 10.89
N CYS A 116 5.60 -16.77 9.88
CA CYS A 116 4.58 -17.05 8.86
C CYS A 116 3.56 -18.15 9.25
N GLN A 117 3.67 -18.77 10.44
CA GLN A 117 2.72 -19.74 10.98
C GLN A 117 1.63 -19.07 11.83
#